data_AF-A0A9R0UZW7-F1
#
_entry.id   AF-A0A9R0UZW7-F1
#
_cell.length_a   1.000
_cell.length_b   1.000
_cell.length_c   1.000
_cell.angle_alpha   90.00
_cell.angle_beta   90.00
_cell.angle_gamma   90.00
#
_symmetry.space_group_name_H-M   'P 1'
#
loop_
_entity.id
_entity.type
_entity.pdbx_description
1 polymer ?
#
loop_
_entity_poly.entity_id
_entity_poly.type
_entity_poly.pdbx_seq_one_letter_code
_entity_poly.pdbx_strand_id
1 'polypeptide(L)'
;MIVKYLEKTYEPVKVDDVVYGVSVDRIYAVESSAFPSYEEIKKLPNKVLLWCGTRSSNLLRHLHKGFMPAVCHLPVPGYMFGRAIVCSDAAAEAARYGYTAVDRPEGYLVLAVASLGEEIKEITGTPGAEDVKSLEEKKLGVKGVGRKTTDESEHLTWRDDVKVPCGKLVPSGNEDGPLEYNEFAVYDPKQVRCQTRRGR
;
A
#
# COMPACT_ATOMS: atom_id res chain seq x y z
N MET A 1 7.83 -15.71 -1.79
CA MET A 1 7.48 -14.42 -2.42
C MET A 1 7.23 -13.35 -1.36
N ILE A 2 6.21 -13.48 -0.52
CA ILE A 2 5.83 -12.46 0.49
C ILE A 2 6.99 -12.07 1.42
N VAL A 3 7.68 -13.05 2.01
CA VAL A 3 8.84 -12.78 2.89
C VAL A 3 9.95 -12.03 2.16
N LYS A 4 10.29 -12.46 0.93
CA LYS A 4 11.28 -11.75 0.09
C LYS A 4 10.85 -10.33 -0.27
N TYR A 5 9.56 -10.11 -0.50
CA TYR A 5 9.03 -8.77 -0.77
C TYR A 5 9.20 -7.89 0.47
N LEU A 6 8.83 -8.38 1.65
CA LEU A 6 9.06 -7.68 2.92
C LEU A 6 10.54 -7.36 3.14
N GLU A 7 11.43 -8.34 3.02
CA GLU A 7 12.87 -8.17 3.25
C GLU A 7 13.50 -7.14 2.31
N LYS A 8 13.05 -7.09 1.04
CA LYS A 8 13.58 -6.15 0.05
C LYS A 8 13.01 -4.74 0.19
N THR A 9 11.80 -4.60 0.71
CA THR A 9 11.10 -3.31 0.80
C THR A 9 10.89 -2.79 2.22
N TYR A 10 11.58 -3.39 3.19
CA TYR A 10 11.67 -2.90 4.56
C TYR A 10 13.03 -2.24 4.81
N GLU A 11 13.02 -1.12 5.49
CA GLU A 11 14.21 -0.41 5.93
C GLU A 11 14.24 -0.40 7.47
N PRO A 12 15.27 -0.99 8.10
CA PRO A 12 15.37 -1.02 9.55
C PRO A 12 15.38 0.37 10.17
N VAL A 13 14.73 0.51 11.33
CA VAL A 13 14.71 1.77 12.07
C VAL A 13 15.87 1.76 13.08
N LYS A 14 16.75 2.76 13.00
CA LYS A 14 17.85 2.93 13.96
C LYS A 14 17.49 4.00 14.99
N VAL A 15 17.58 3.66 16.26
CA VAL A 15 17.44 4.58 17.40
C VAL A 15 18.67 4.40 18.28
N ASP A 16 19.51 5.45 18.34
CA ASP A 16 20.85 5.39 18.93
C ASP A 16 21.66 4.20 18.39
N ASP A 17 22.11 3.29 19.26
CA ASP A 17 22.88 2.10 18.91
C ASP A 17 22.01 0.86 18.64
N VAL A 18 20.69 1.00 18.70
CA VAL A 18 19.74 -0.12 18.51
C VAL A 18 19.12 -0.06 17.12
N VAL A 19 19.15 -1.19 16.42
CA VAL A 19 18.51 -1.36 15.10
C VAL A 19 17.30 -2.27 15.25
N TYR A 20 16.12 -1.72 14.95
CA TYR A 20 14.86 -2.44 14.92
C TYR A 20 14.59 -2.96 13.51
N GLY A 21 14.57 -4.28 13.37
CA GLY A 21 14.17 -4.97 12.15
C GLY A 21 12.73 -5.47 12.18
N VAL A 22 12.33 -6.15 11.12
CA VAL A 22 11.05 -6.85 11.04
C VAL A 22 11.29 -8.34 10.84
N SER A 23 10.44 -9.18 11.44
CA SER A 23 10.40 -10.61 11.17
C SER A 23 8.95 -11.07 11.01
N VAL A 24 8.74 -12.08 10.18
CA VAL A 24 7.40 -12.65 9.94
C VAL A 24 7.19 -13.80 10.91
N ASP A 25 6.25 -13.66 11.83
CA ASP A 25 5.79 -14.78 12.66
C ASP A 25 4.85 -15.70 11.85
N ARG A 26 3.80 -15.13 11.26
CA ARG A 26 2.73 -15.89 10.57
C ARG A 26 2.23 -15.18 9.32
N ILE A 27 1.81 -15.99 8.34
CA ILE A 27 1.16 -15.53 7.13
C ILE A 27 -0.23 -16.17 7.06
N TYR A 28 -1.25 -15.33 7.01
CA TYR A 28 -2.64 -15.76 6.89
C TYR A 28 -3.17 -15.50 5.49
N ALA A 29 -3.79 -16.51 4.90
CA ALA A 29 -4.65 -16.31 3.75
C ALA A 29 -6.01 -15.84 4.26
N VAL A 30 -6.39 -14.61 3.93
CA VAL A 30 -7.67 -14.04 4.31
C VAL A 30 -8.65 -14.25 3.17
N GLU A 31 -9.88 -14.68 3.42
CA GLU A 31 -10.97 -14.58 2.45
C GLU A 31 -12.19 -14.03 3.20
N SER A 32 -12.76 -12.95 2.69
CA SER A 32 -13.96 -12.33 3.26
C SER A 32 -14.86 -11.85 2.15
N SER A 33 -16.17 -12.05 2.31
CA SER A 33 -17.21 -11.53 1.42
C SER A 33 -17.30 -10.00 1.44
N ALA A 34 -16.60 -9.34 2.36
CA ALA A 34 -16.54 -7.89 2.45
C ALA A 34 -15.60 -7.25 1.41
N PHE A 35 -14.72 -8.04 0.78
CA PHE A 35 -13.88 -7.57 -0.33
C PHE A 35 -14.48 -8.00 -1.67
N PRO A 36 -14.23 -7.24 -2.76
CA PRO A 36 -14.59 -7.68 -4.10
C PRO A 36 -13.97 -9.04 -4.41
N SER A 37 -14.66 -9.85 -5.19
CA SER A 37 -14.19 -11.18 -5.59
C SER A 37 -12.93 -11.07 -6.47
N TYR A 38 -12.11 -12.13 -6.51
CA TYR A 38 -10.95 -12.14 -7.40
C TYR A 38 -11.36 -12.06 -8.88
N GLU A 39 -12.52 -12.64 -9.23
CA GLU A 39 -13.10 -12.61 -10.56
C GLU A 39 -13.51 -11.22 -11.03
N GLU A 40 -13.86 -10.32 -10.10
CA GLU A 40 -14.11 -8.91 -10.39
C GLU A 40 -12.79 -8.16 -10.55
N ILE A 41 -11.87 -8.34 -9.59
CA ILE A 41 -10.59 -7.64 -9.59
C ILE A 41 -9.77 -7.98 -10.83
N LYS A 42 -9.69 -9.24 -11.25
CA LYS A 42 -8.83 -9.66 -12.38
C LYS A 42 -9.18 -8.95 -13.70
N LYS A 43 -10.44 -8.53 -13.87
CA LYS A 43 -10.93 -7.82 -15.05
C LYS A 43 -10.51 -6.36 -15.08
N LEU A 44 -10.06 -5.81 -13.95
CA LEU A 44 -9.63 -4.43 -13.85
C LEU A 44 -8.21 -4.23 -14.40
N PRO A 45 -7.91 -3.05 -14.96
CA PRO A 45 -6.57 -2.71 -15.45
C PRO A 45 -5.60 -2.38 -14.30
N ASN A 46 -4.31 -2.26 -14.62
CA ASN A 46 -3.28 -1.67 -13.76
C ASN A 46 -3.28 -2.20 -12.32
N LYS A 47 -3.23 -3.53 -12.19
CA LYS A 47 -3.28 -4.24 -10.91
C LYS A 47 -1.89 -4.33 -10.29
N VAL A 48 -1.77 -3.91 -9.04
CA VAL A 48 -0.51 -3.95 -8.29
C VAL A 48 -0.73 -4.62 -6.94
N LEU A 49 0.21 -5.47 -6.52
CA LEU A 49 0.21 -6.08 -5.20
C LEU A 49 0.95 -5.18 -4.20
N LEU A 50 0.21 -4.56 -3.28
CA LEU A 50 0.69 -3.50 -2.40
C LEU A 50 0.51 -3.84 -0.92
N TRP A 51 1.33 -3.23 -0.09
CA TRP A 51 1.22 -3.25 1.36
C TRP A 51 0.25 -2.16 1.82
N CYS A 52 -0.84 -2.56 2.46
CA CYS A 52 -1.81 -1.63 3.06
C CYS A 52 -1.62 -1.64 4.58
N GLY A 53 -0.91 -0.63 5.08
CA GLY A 53 -0.64 -0.47 6.51
C GLY A 53 -1.94 -0.24 7.30
N THR A 54 -2.10 -0.90 8.43
CA THR A 54 -3.27 -0.72 9.29
C THR A 54 -2.96 -1.02 10.75
N ARG A 55 -3.66 -0.35 11.66
CA ARG A 55 -3.61 -0.67 13.10
C ARG A 55 -4.30 -2.00 13.35
N SER A 56 -3.81 -2.77 14.32
CA SER A 56 -4.44 -4.03 14.75
C SER A 56 -5.92 -3.85 15.11
N SER A 57 -6.29 -2.72 15.74
CA SER A 57 -7.68 -2.38 16.07
C SER A 57 -8.59 -2.20 14.84
N ASN A 58 -8.03 -1.85 13.69
CA ASN A 58 -8.76 -1.62 12.45
C ASN A 58 -8.86 -2.88 11.57
N LEU A 59 -8.02 -3.89 11.81
CA LEU A 59 -7.98 -5.09 10.98
C LEU A 59 -9.34 -5.81 10.95
N LEU A 60 -9.96 -6.03 12.12
CA LEU A 60 -11.29 -6.67 12.19
C LEU A 60 -12.37 -5.89 11.42
N ARG A 61 -12.32 -4.55 11.46
CA ARG A 61 -13.21 -3.71 10.66
C ARG A 61 -13.00 -3.96 9.17
N HIS A 62 -11.75 -4.00 8.71
CA HIS A 62 -11.45 -4.29 7.31
C HIS A 62 -11.94 -5.67 6.88
N LEU A 63 -11.78 -6.68 7.74
CA LEU A 63 -12.28 -8.03 7.46
C LEU A 63 -13.80 -8.10 7.41
N HIS A 64 -14.50 -7.30 8.21
CA HIS A 64 -15.96 -7.28 8.28
C HIS A 64 -16.62 -6.39 7.22
N LYS A 65 -16.03 -5.24 6.89
CA LYS A 65 -16.63 -4.20 6.03
C LYS A 65 -15.87 -3.93 4.73
N GLY A 66 -14.71 -4.55 4.54
CA GLY A 66 -13.81 -4.27 3.43
C GLY A 66 -12.90 -3.08 3.70
N PHE A 67 -12.09 -2.72 2.70
CA PHE A 67 -11.35 -1.46 2.76
C PHE A 67 -12.30 -0.28 2.66
N MET A 68 -12.02 0.75 3.45
CA MET A 68 -12.76 2.01 3.42
C MET A 68 -11.76 3.13 3.20
N PRO A 69 -12.08 4.13 2.38
CA PRO A 69 -11.23 5.30 2.24
C PRO A 69 -11.05 6.01 3.57
N ALA A 70 -9.96 6.76 3.70
CA ALA A 70 -9.71 7.61 4.85
C ALA A 70 -10.89 8.59 5.07
N VAL A 71 -11.16 8.90 6.33
CA VAL A 71 -12.24 9.82 6.72
C VAL A 71 -11.83 11.30 6.61
N CYS A 72 -10.53 11.57 6.52
CA CYS A 72 -9.98 12.91 6.47
C CYS A 72 -8.97 13.06 5.33
N HIS A 73 -8.70 14.31 4.98
CA HIS A 73 -7.66 14.74 4.08
C HIS A 73 -6.71 15.66 4.85
N LEU A 74 -5.42 15.38 4.81
CA LEU A 74 -4.36 16.14 5.48
C LEU A 74 -3.10 16.12 4.59
N PRO A 75 -2.27 17.18 4.57
CA PRO A 75 -1.07 17.25 3.74
C PRO A 75 0.10 16.44 4.33
N VAL A 76 -0.14 15.15 4.62
CA VAL A 76 0.80 14.20 5.22
C VAL A 76 0.65 12.83 4.55
N PRO A 77 1.68 11.95 4.64
CA PRO A 77 1.59 10.58 4.13
C PRO A 77 0.31 9.86 4.58
N GLY A 78 -0.33 9.13 3.67
CA GLY A 78 -1.56 8.38 3.91
C GLY A 78 -2.86 9.18 3.78
N TYR A 79 -2.79 10.51 3.73
CA TYR A 79 -3.97 11.39 3.72
C TYR A 79 -3.91 12.51 2.68
N MET A 80 -2.75 12.70 2.04
CA MET A 80 -2.52 13.83 1.14
C MET A 80 -3.25 13.74 -0.20
N PHE A 81 -3.72 12.55 -0.58
CA PHE A 81 -4.50 12.34 -1.80
C PHE A 81 -6.02 12.36 -1.56
N GLY A 82 -6.46 12.89 -0.42
CA GLY A 82 -7.88 12.95 -0.08
C GLY A 82 -8.40 11.68 0.58
N ARG A 83 -9.72 11.48 0.51
CA ARG A 83 -10.43 10.31 1.04
C ARG A 83 -10.22 9.12 0.11
N ALA A 84 -9.02 8.53 0.21
CA ALA A 84 -8.62 7.35 -0.55
C ALA A 84 -8.26 6.18 0.39
N ILE A 85 -8.26 4.96 -0.17
CA ILE A 85 -7.53 3.83 0.39
C ILE A 85 -6.09 3.99 -0.07
N VAL A 86 -5.16 4.12 0.88
CA VAL A 86 -3.73 4.31 0.58
C VAL A 86 -2.95 3.05 0.93
N CYS A 87 -2.16 2.56 -0.02
CA CYS A 87 -1.24 1.45 0.15
C CYS A 87 0.15 1.85 -0.40
N SER A 88 1.18 1.05 -0.14
CA SER A 88 2.56 1.34 -0.55
C SER A 88 3.22 0.11 -1.17
N ASP A 89 4.20 0.32 -2.04
CA ASP A 89 5.12 -0.74 -2.49
C ASP A 89 6.23 -1.03 -1.46
N ALA A 90 6.43 -0.10 -0.51
CA ALA A 90 7.37 -0.25 0.58
C ALA A 90 6.70 -0.82 1.83
N ALA A 91 7.19 -1.98 2.30
CA ALA A 91 6.80 -2.50 3.60
C ALA A 91 7.25 -1.58 4.75
N ALA A 92 8.36 -0.85 4.56
CA ALA A 92 8.84 0.18 5.49
C ALA A 92 7.76 1.23 5.79
N GLU A 93 7.05 1.70 4.76
CA GLU A 93 5.99 2.69 4.91
C GLU A 93 4.74 2.06 5.55
N ALA A 94 4.30 0.91 5.04
CA ALA A 94 3.12 0.23 5.58
C ALA A 94 3.26 -0.14 7.06
N ALA A 95 4.47 -0.49 7.52
CA ALA A 95 4.74 -0.84 8.92
C ALA A 95 4.53 0.34 9.87
N ARG A 96 4.74 1.58 9.43
CA ARG A 96 4.53 2.79 10.25
C ARG A 96 3.08 2.92 10.73
N TYR A 97 2.12 2.49 9.91
CA TYR A 97 0.69 2.52 10.24
C TYR A 97 0.28 1.46 11.28
N GLY A 98 1.15 0.52 11.62
CA GLY A 98 0.92 -0.46 12.68
C GLY A 98 1.00 0.14 14.09
N TYR A 99 1.75 1.24 14.27
CA TYR A 99 2.02 1.88 15.57
C TYR A 99 2.56 0.92 16.65
N THR A 100 3.37 -0.06 16.21
CA THR A 100 4.14 -0.94 17.10
C THR A 100 5.11 -0.13 17.95
N ALA A 101 5.43 -0.65 19.13
CA ALA A 101 6.40 -0.06 20.05
C ALA A 101 7.20 -1.18 20.72
N VAL A 102 8.26 -0.84 21.46
CA VAL A 102 9.16 -1.83 22.08
C VAL A 102 8.41 -2.77 23.03
N ASP A 103 7.41 -2.26 23.74
CA ASP A 103 6.54 -2.98 24.66
C ASP A 103 5.34 -3.67 23.97
N ARG A 104 5.13 -3.41 22.68
CA ARG A 104 4.08 -4.00 21.83
C ARG A 104 4.61 -4.20 20.39
N PRO A 105 5.55 -5.14 20.20
CA PRO A 105 6.27 -5.29 18.94
C PRO A 105 5.42 -5.95 17.85
N GLU A 106 4.31 -6.61 18.20
CA GLU A 106 3.48 -7.30 17.22
C GLU A 106 2.56 -6.34 16.45
N GLY A 107 2.59 -6.46 15.12
CA GLY A 107 1.72 -5.73 14.22
C GLY A 107 1.26 -6.59 13.04
N TYR A 108 0.25 -6.11 12.33
CA TYR A 108 -0.25 -6.76 11.11
C TYR A 108 0.11 -5.91 9.90
N LEU A 109 0.68 -6.56 8.89
CA LEU A 109 0.80 -6.01 7.55
C LEU A 109 -0.19 -6.71 6.64
N VAL A 110 -0.97 -5.93 5.89
CA VAL A 110 -1.94 -6.46 4.94
C VAL A 110 -1.37 -6.32 3.54
N LEU A 111 -1.44 -7.41 2.78
CA LEU A 111 -1.09 -7.40 1.36
C LEU A 111 -2.38 -7.42 0.56
N ALA A 112 -2.55 -6.52 -0.40
CA ALA A 112 -3.75 -6.39 -1.20
C ALA A 112 -3.43 -6.16 -2.67
N VAL A 113 -4.28 -6.70 -3.56
CA VAL A 113 -4.27 -6.32 -4.97
C VAL A 113 -5.12 -5.06 -5.11
N ALA A 114 -4.52 -3.99 -5.60
CA ALA A 114 -5.18 -2.75 -5.91
C ALA A 114 -5.15 -2.51 -7.42
N SER A 115 -6.30 -2.23 -8.03
CA SER A 115 -6.40 -1.73 -9.40
C SER A 115 -6.34 -0.21 -9.36
N LEU A 116 -5.40 0.39 -10.08
CA LEU A 116 -5.30 1.84 -10.19
C LEU A 116 -6.25 2.44 -11.25
N GLY A 117 -7.05 1.62 -11.93
CA GLY A 117 -7.96 2.07 -12.99
C GLY A 117 -7.24 2.29 -14.31
N GLU A 118 -7.94 2.86 -15.30
CA GLU A 118 -7.41 3.02 -16.66
C GLU A 118 -6.24 4.02 -16.72
N GLU A 119 -6.33 5.11 -15.96
CA GLU A 119 -5.34 6.17 -15.89
C GLU A 119 -4.75 6.25 -14.48
N ILE A 120 -3.43 6.41 -14.41
CA ILE A 120 -2.69 6.59 -13.16
C ILE A 120 -2.11 7.99 -13.16
N LYS A 121 -2.52 8.82 -12.21
CA LYS A 121 -1.93 10.15 -12.00
C LYS A 121 -0.70 10.03 -11.10
N GLU A 122 0.47 10.29 -11.65
CA GLU A 122 1.69 10.44 -10.85
C GLU A 122 1.77 11.84 -10.23
N ILE A 123 2.08 11.91 -8.94
CA ILE A 123 2.19 13.15 -8.16
C ILE A 123 3.50 13.14 -7.36
N THR A 124 4.36 14.14 -7.57
CA THR A 124 5.66 14.26 -6.89
C THR A 124 5.64 15.21 -5.69
N GLY A 125 4.66 16.11 -5.60
CA GLY A 125 4.54 17.10 -4.53
C GLY A 125 3.30 16.93 -3.66
N THR A 126 2.99 17.95 -2.87
CA THR A 126 1.71 18.04 -2.15
C THR A 126 0.65 18.62 -3.09
N PRO A 127 -0.40 17.85 -3.46
CA PRO A 127 -1.44 18.36 -4.35
C PRO A 127 -2.24 19.48 -3.67
N GLY A 128 -2.74 20.42 -4.48
CA GLY A 128 -3.64 21.47 -3.98
C GLY A 128 -5.04 20.92 -3.67
N ALA A 129 -5.84 21.69 -2.92
CA ALA A 129 -7.19 21.27 -2.52
C ALA A 129 -8.11 20.97 -3.72
N GLU A 130 -8.03 21.78 -4.79
CA GLU A 130 -8.81 21.57 -6.01
C GLU A 130 -8.37 20.31 -6.78
N ASP A 131 -7.07 20.02 -6.80
CA ASP A 131 -6.55 18.79 -7.40
C ASP A 131 -7.08 17.57 -6.65
N VAL A 132 -7.01 17.58 -5.31
CA VAL A 132 -7.52 16.51 -4.45
C VAL A 132 -9.01 16.28 -4.70
N LYS A 133 -9.81 17.35 -4.78
CA LYS A 133 -11.23 17.27 -5.07
C LYS A 133 -11.49 16.63 -6.44
N SER A 134 -10.75 17.03 -7.47
CA SER A 134 -10.82 16.45 -8.81
C SER A 134 -10.47 14.95 -8.82
N LEU A 135 -9.45 14.54 -8.06
CA LEU A 135 -9.05 13.14 -7.92
C LEU A 135 -10.17 12.29 -7.28
N GLU A 136 -10.79 12.79 -6.21
CA GLU A 136 -11.90 12.13 -5.53
C GLU A 136 -13.15 12.01 -6.41
N GLU A 137 -13.55 13.11 -7.08
CA GLU A 137 -14.75 13.16 -7.92
C GLU A 137 -14.63 12.22 -9.13
N LYS A 138 -13.44 12.17 -9.74
CA LYS A 138 -13.15 11.31 -10.89
C LYS A 138 -12.72 9.90 -10.53
N LYS A 139 -12.44 9.64 -9.25
CA LYS A 139 -11.88 8.37 -8.75
C LYS A 139 -10.62 7.92 -9.50
N LEU A 140 -9.74 8.86 -9.83
CA LEU A 140 -8.52 8.56 -10.58
C LEU A 140 -7.53 7.82 -9.71
N GLY A 141 -6.91 6.73 -10.19
CA GLY A 141 -5.82 6.11 -9.43
C GLY A 141 -4.63 7.05 -9.33
N VAL A 142 -4.02 7.11 -8.15
CA VAL A 142 -2.88 8.00 -7.89
C VAL A 142 -1.67 7.17 -7.48
N LYS A 143 -0.51 7.57 -7.99
CA LYS A 143 0.80 7.16 -7.48
C LYS A 143 1.54 8.42 -6.98
N GLY A 144 1.55 8.60 -5.67
CA GLY A 144 2.45 9.52 -5.00
C GLY A 144 3.88 9.00 -5.07
N VAL A 145 4.77 9.75 -5.69
CA VAL A 145 6.18 9.35 -5.86
C VAL A 145 6.95 9.73 -4.60
N GLY A 146 7.52 8.75 -3.91
CA GLY A 146 8.38 8.98 -2.75
C GLY A 146 9.83 9.26 -3.14
N ARG A 147 10.64 9.73 -2.19
CA ARG A 147 12.10 9.87 -2.34
C ARG A 147 12.81 8.55 -2.63
N LYS A 148 12.23 7.43 -2.20
CA LYS A 148 12.65 6.08 -2.52
C LYS A 148 11.54 5.33 -3.23
N THR A 149 11.92 4.45 -4.15
CA THR A 149 11.05 3.56 -4.91
C THR A 149 11.64 2.16 -4.94
N THR A 150 10.85 1.16 -5.33
CA THR A 150 11.36 -0.18 -5.58
C THR A 150 12.03 -0.26 -6.96
N ASP A 151 13.13 -1.00 -7.05
CA ASP A 151 13.85 -1.22 -8.32
C ASP A 151 12.97 -1.96 -9.33
N GLU A 152 12.60 -1.26 -10.42
CA GLU A 152 11.68 -1.79 -11.41
C GLU A 152 12.21 -3.00 -12.17
N SER A 153 13.54 -3.17 -12.26
CA SER A 153 14.15 -4.32 -12.93
C SER A 153 13.93 -5.64 -12.17
N GLU A 154 13.61 -5.54 -10.88
CA GLU A 154 13.34 -6.67 -10.00
C GLU A 154 11.82 -6.93 -9.82
N HIS A 155 10.98 -6.13 -10.47
CA HIS A 155 9.53 -6.33 -10.46
C HIS A 155 9.16 -7.62 -11.19
N LEU A 156 8.16 -8.31 -10.67
CA LEU A 156 7.63 -9.51 -11.30
C LEU A 156 6.14 -9.33 -11.59
N THR A 157 5.67 -10.05 -12.61
CA THR A 157 4.24 -10.18 -12.87
C THR A 157 3.76 -11.47 -12.24
N TRP A 158 2.77 -11.35 -11.37
CA TRP A 158 2.01 -12.45 -10.79
C TRP A 158 0.68 -12.59 -11.53
N ARG A 159 -0.02 -13.73 -11.35
CA ARG A 159 -1.25 -14.16 -12.04
C ARG A 159 -2.18 -13.01 -12.46
N ASP A 160 -2.75 -13.11 -13.66
CA ASP A 160 -3.68 -12.14 -14.25
C ASP A 160 -3.08 -10.72 -14.33
N ASP A 161 -1.81 -10.60 -14.74
CA ASP A 161 -1.10 -9.34 -14.95
C ASP A 161 -0.96 -8.44 -13.72
N VAL A 162 -0.92 -9.03 -12.53
CA VAL A 162 -0.69 -8.29 -11.27
C VAL A 162 0.79 -7.97 -11.13
N LYS A 163 1.17 -6.70 -11.22
CA LYS A 163 2.55 -6.24 -10.96
C LYS A 163 2.86 -6.39 -9.47
N VAL A 164 3.99 -6.99 -9.15
CA VAL A 164 4.51 -7.13 -7.77
C VAL A 164 5.80 -6.35 -7.67
N PRO A 165 5.80 -5.17 -7.02
CA PRO A 165 6.98 -4.31 -6.92
C PRO A 165 7.94 -4.80 -5.83
N CYS A 166 8.43 -6.04 -5.96
CA CYS A 166 9.31 -6.67 -4.97
C CYS A 166 10.81 -6.42 -5.21
N GLY A 167 11.15 -5.25 -5.76
CA GLY A 167 12.53 -4.80 -5.91
C GLY A 167 13.07 -4.21 -4.61
N LYS A 168 14.39 -4.17 -4.46
CA LYS A 168 15.02 -3.44 -3.35
C LYS A 168 14.67 -1.94 -3.41
N LEU A 169 14.67 -1.27 -2.27
CA LEU A 169 14.50 0.17 -2.21
C LEU A 169 15.73 0.89 -2.80
N VAL A 170 15.48 1.81 -3.72
CA VAL A 170 16.48 2.67 -4.36
C VAL A 170 16.00 4.13 -4.34
N PRO A 171 16.90 5.13 -4.39
CA PRO A 171 16.52 6.52 -4.58
C PRO A 171 15.66 6.68 -5.84
N SER A 172 14.64 7.52 -5.76
CA SER A 172 13.85 7.97 -6.89
C SER A 172 14.42 9.29 -7.45
N GLY A 173 13.81 9.81 -8.51
CA GLY A 173 14.10 11.17 -9.01
C GLY A 173 13.40 12.28 -8.22
N ASN A 174 12.67 11.98 -7.13
CA ASN A 174 11.88 12.95 -6.36
C ASN A 174 12.53 13.27 -5.00
N GLU A 175 13.78 13.75 -5.02
CA GLU A 175 14.61 13.93 -3.82
C GLU A 175 14.01 14.91 -2.80
N ASP A 176 13.35 15.97 -3.26
CA ASP A 176 12.70 16.98 -2.40
C ASP A 176 11.21 16.68 -2.15
N GLY A 177 10.75 15.49 -2.51
CA GLY A 177 9.35 15.07 -2.37
C GLY A 177 8.89 14.97 -0.91
N PRO A 178 7.60 15.18 -0.62
CA PRO A 178 7.05 15.10 0.74
C PRO A 178 6.98 13.67 1.29
N LEU A 179 6.97 12.67 0.41
CA LEU A 179 6.86 11.25 0.74
C LEU A 179 8.25 10.59 0.80
N GLU A 180 8.49 9.72 1.79
CA GLU A 180 9.72 8.91 1.83
C GLU A 180 9.66 7.76 0.83
N TYR A 181 8.51 7.09 0.71
CA TYR A 181 8.27 5.95 -0.19
C TYR A 181 7.03 6.20 -1.04
N ASN A 182 6.84 5.42 -2.12
CA ASN A 182 5.65 5.59 -2.96
C ASN A 182 4.38 5.25 -2.18
N GLU A 183 3.33 6.02 -2.44
CA GLU A 183 1.97 5.76 -1.97
C GLU A 183 1.03 5.64 -3.16
N PHE A 184 0.10 4.71 -3.08
CA PHE A 184 -0.89 4.44 -4.10
C PHE A 184 -2.26 4.69 -3.52
N ALA A 185 -2.99 5.66 -4.08
CA ALA A 185 -4.31 6.05 -3.63
C ALA A 185 -5.38 5.52 -4.59
N VAL A 186 -6.37 4.83 -4.01
CA VAL A 186 -7.52 4.26 -4.72
C VAL A 186 -8.81 4.71 -4.03
N TYR A 187 -9.75 5.26 -4.79
CA TYR A 187 -10.95 5.89 -4.23
C TYR A 187 -12.17 4.97 -4.17
N ASP A 188 -12.20 3.90 -4.98
CA ASP A 188 -13.28 2.92 -4.96
C ASP A 188 -12.87 1.65 -4.19
N PRO A 189 -13.54 1.29 -3.08
CA PRO A 189 -13.33 0.03 -2.37
C PRO A 189 -13.39 -1.23 -3.25
N LYS A 190 -14.15 -1.19 -4.35
CA LYS A 190 -14.26 -2.33 -5.28
C LYS A 190 -12.99 -2.58 -6.09
N GLN A 191 -12.03 -1.66 -6.05
CA GLN A 191 -10.74 -1.81 -6.74
C GLN A 191 -9.65 -2.41 -5.85
N VAL A 192 -9.92 -2.67 -4.56
CA VAL A 192 -8.91 -3.18 -3.62
C VAL A 192 -9.39 -4.47 -2.96
N ARG A 193 -8.59 -5.52 -3.02
CA ARG A 193 -8.88 -6.84 -2.42
C ARG A 193 -7.70 -7.32 -1.60
N CYS A 194 -7.95 -7.68 -0.34
CA CYS A 194 -6.96 -8.42 0.46
C CYS A 194 -6.52 -9.69 -0.25
N GLN A 195 -5.22 -9.95 -0.26
CA GLN A 195 -4.66 -11.10 -0.95
C GLN A 195 -5.12 -12.39 -0.27
N THR A 196 -5.80 -13.23 -1.03
CA THR A 196 -6.35 -14.51 -0.59
C THR A 196 -5.56 -15.63 -1.24
N ARG A 197 -5.21 -16.70 -0.53
CA ARG A 197 -4.72 -17.92 -1.19
C ARG A 197 -5.93 -18.68 -1.73
N ARG A 198 -6.17 -18.64 -3.05
CA ARG A 198 -7.07 -19.59 -3.71
C ARG A 198 -6.38 -20.23 -4.92
N GLY A 199 -6.36 -21.56 -4.94
CA GLY A 199 -6.02 -22.39 -6.09
C GLY A 199 -4.66 -23.08 -6.03
N ARG A 200 -4.75 -24.41 -5.90
CA ARG A 200 -3.75 -25.48 -6.12
C ARG A 200 -2.90 -25.25 -7.37
#